data_AF-A0ABD2QX72-F1
#
_entry.id   AF-A0ABD2QX72-F1
#
_cell.length_a   1.000
_cell.length_b   1.000
_cell.length_c   1.000
_cell.angle_alpha   90.00
_cell.angle_beta   90.00
_cell.angle_gamma   90.00
#
_symmetry.space_group_name_H-M   'P 1'
#
loop_
_entity.id
_entity.type
_entity.pdbx_description
1 polymer ?
#
loop_
_entity_poly.entity_id
_entity_poly.type
_entity_poly.pdbx_seq_one_letter_code
_entity_poly.pdbx_strand_id
1 'polypeptide(L)'
;MNPSCSICNNLETVKHIFIECPIVQKYWDNNGVKNFITDIEESNNPNWLDSLRKINTKITSINWNQVFPFLMWNIWLSRNHNYHNKVNLDIPISLAITRTLEFIHLAVKEPSARQAHTSPKAIRWTSPKIGFKINIDGSFNST
;
A
#
# COMPACT_ATOMS: atom_id res chain seq x y z
N MET A 1 -23.96 -0.71 12.87
CA MET A 1 -23.72 -1.86 11.98
C MET A 1 -22.23 -2.04 11.86
N ASN A 2 -21.72 -3.24 12.10
CA ASN A 2 -20.32 -3.53 11.83
C ASN A 2 -20.15 -3.84 10.33
N PRO A 3 -19.12 -3.34 9.66
CA PRO A 3 -18.90 -3.65 8.25
C PRO A 3 -18.65 -5.15 8.08
N SER A 4 -19.28 -5.76 7.07
CA SER A 4 -19.13 -7.17 6.73
C SER A 4 -18.46 -7.29 5.35
N CYS A 5 -17.51 -8.21 5.24
CA CYS A 5 -16.77 -8.47 4.00
C CYS A 5 -17.72 -8.97 2.90
N SER A 6 -17.74 -8.31 1.75
CA SER A 6 -18.62 -8.69 0.62
C SER A 6 -18.27 -10.03 -0.04
N ILE A 7 -17.13 -10.63 0.32
CA ILE A 7 -16.62 -11.86 -0.29
C ILE A 7 -17.00 -13.09 0.55
N CYS A 8 -16.91 -12.99 1.88
CA CYS A 8 -17.12 -14.13 2.78
C CYS A 8 -18.05 -13.83 3.97
N ASN A 9 -18.68 -12.65 4.01
CA ASN A 9 -19.65 -12.21 5.02
C ASN A 9 -19.14 -12.15 6.47
N ASN A 10 -17.84 -12.33 6.71
CA ASN A 10 -17.24 -12.16 8.02
C ASN A 10 -17.11 -10.67 8.40
N LEU A 11 -16.92 -10.40 9.69
CA LEU A 11 -16.62 -9.07 10.21
C LEU A 11 -15.37 -8.50 9.52
N GLU A 12 -15.49 -7.31 8.94
CA GLU A 12 -14.41 -6.68 8.21
C GLU A 12 -13.50 -5.87 9.14
N THR A 13 -12.45 -6.51 9.61
CA THR A 13 -11.36 -5.89 10.39
C THR A 13 -10.13 -5.63 9.51
N VAL A 14 -9.16 -4.85 9.99
CA VAL A 14 -7.89 -4.64 9.27
C VAL A 14 -7.16 -5.97 9.05
N LYS A 15 -7.14 -6.86 10.06
CA LYS A 15 -6.53 -8.20 9.92
C LYS A 15 -7.29 -9.03 8.89
N HIS A 16 -8.62 -8.95 8.88
CA HIS A 16 -9.43 -9.63 7.86
C HIS A 16 -9.13 -9.15 6.44
N ILE A 17 -9.03 -7.84 6.24
CA ILE A 17 -8.77 -7.21 4.93
C ILE A 17 -7.43 -7.66 4.33
N PHE A 18 -6.41 -7.88 5.15
CA PHE A 18 -5.05 -8.13 4.67
C PHE A 18 -4.52 -9.54 4.90
N ILE A 19 -5.18 -10.36 5.71
CA ILE A 19 -4.70 -11.68 6.12
C ILE A 19 -5.80 -12.73 5.96
N GLU A 20 -6.91 -12.58 6.69
CA GLU A 20 -7.83 -13.70 6.96
C GLU A 20 -8.91 -13.91 5.87
N CYS A 21 -9.12 -12.92 4.99
CA CYS A 21 -10.13 -13.08 3.94
C CYS A 21 -9.71 -14.15 2.92
N PRO A 22 -10.60 -15.06 2.49
CA PRO A 22 -10.24 -16.16 1.59
C PRO A 22 -9.54 -15.74 0.28
N ILE A 23 -9.96 -14.62 -0.31
CA ILE A 23 -9.32 -14.11 -1.54
C ILE A 23 -7.88 -13.64 -1.29
N VAL A 24 -7.60 -13.18 -0.06
CA VAL A 24 -6.31 -12.67 0.35
C VAL A 24 -5.40 -13.81 0.80
N GLN A 25 -5.93 -14.82 1.50
CA GLN A 25 -5.22 -16.07 1.76
C GLN A 25 -4.77 -16.72 0.44
N LYS A 26 -5.68 -16.84 -0.55
CA LYS A 26 -5.35 -17.34 -1.89
C LYS A 26 -4.26 -16.50 -2.56
N TYR A 27 -4.31 -15.17 -2.40
CA TYR A 27 -3.27 -14.28 -2.90
C TYR A 27 -1.91 -14.59 -2.26
N TRP A 28 -1.84 -14.74 -0.94
CA TRP A 28 -0.59 -15.04 -0.26
C TRP A 28 -0.03 -16.43 -0.59
N ASP A 29 -0.92 -17.42 -0.70
CA ASP A 29 -0.60 -18.79 -1.08
C ASP A 29 0.06 -18.85 -2.46
N ASN A 30 -0.53 -18.18 -3.44
CA ASN A 30 -0.03 -18.14 -4.82
C ASN A 30 1.31 -17.42 -4.96
N ASN A 31 1.73 -16.65 -3.94
CA ASN A 31 2.91 -15.80 -3.99
C ASN A 31 4.01 -16.22 -3.01
N GLY A 32 3.95 -17.47 -2.52
CA GLY A 32 5.06 -18.10 -1.80
C GLY A 32 5.29 -17.58 -0.38
N VAL A 33 4.30 -16.93 0.23
CA VAL A 33 4.40 -16.41 1.61
C VAL A 33 3.42 -17.06 2.59
N LYS A 34 2.74 -18.13 2.16
CA LYS A 34 1.77 -18.90 2.97
C LYS A 34 2.23 -19.17 4.40
N ASN A 35 3.42 -19.76 4.56
CA ASN A 35 3.90 -20.17 5.89
C ASN A 35 3.99 -18.98 6.86
N PHE A 36 4.50 -17.83 6.41
CA PHE A 36 4.55 -16.63 7.23
C PHE A 36 3.18 -16.08 7.59
N ILE A 37 2.20 -16.20 6.68
CA ILE A 37 0.82 -15.80 6.93
C ILE A 37 0.17 -16.71 7.97
N THR A 38 0.35 -18.02 7.85
CA THR A 38 -0.14 -18.99 8.83
C THR A 38 0.43 -18.72 10.22
N ASP A 39 1.75 -18.48 10.33
CA ASP A 39 2.38 -18.10 11.60
C ASP A 39 1.76 -16.82 12.20
N ILE A 40 1.43 -15.84 11.36
CA ILE A 40 0.79 -14.59 11.78
C ILE A 40 -0.66 -14.82 12.24
N GLU A 41 -1.41 -15.66 11.54
CA GLU A 41 -2.78 -16.00 11.88
C GLU A 41 -2.87 -16.72 13.22
N GLU A 42 -2.00 -17.72 13.42
CA GLU A 42 -1.88 -18.49 14.66
C GLU A 42 -1.32 -17.64 15.81
N SER A 43 -0.54 -16.60 15.50
CA SER A 43 -0.09 -15.66 16.50
C SER A 43 -1.23 -14.76 16.99
N ASN A 44 -1.41 -14.69 18.30
CA ASN A 44 -2.22 -13.64 18.96
C ASN A 44 -1.45 -12.30 19.04
N ASN A 45 -0.55 -12.02 18.10
CA ASN A 45 0.28 -10.84 18.13
C ASN A 45 -0.52 -9.60 17.70
N PRO A 46 -0.74 -8.60 18.58
CA PRO A 46 -1.42 -7.36 18.18
C PRO A 46 -0.62 -6.56 17.14
N ASN A 47 0.71 -6.77 17.07
CA ASN A 47 1.61 -6.13 16.12
C ASN A 47 1.88 -6.99 14.87
N TRP A 48 0.92 -7.83 14.47
CA TRP A 48 1.04 -8.72 13.31
C TRP A 48 1.51 -8.02 12.04
N LEU A 49 1.11 -6.76 11.83
CA LEU A 49 1.50 -5.98 10.64
C LEU A 49 3.01 -5.70 10.62
N ASP A 50 3.62 -5.44 11.79
CA ASP A 50 5.06 -5.24 11.89
C ASP A 50 5.82 -6.56 11.70
N SER A 51 5.28 -7.68 12.21
CA SER A 51 5.78 -9.02 11.92
C SER A 51 5.77 -9.31 10.42
N LEU A 52 4.65 -9.04 9.74
CA LEU A 52 4.51 -9.20 8.30
C LEU A 52 5.51 -8.34 7.52
N ARG A 53 5.66 -7.06 7.91
CA ARG A 53 6.60 -6.13 7.27
C ARG A 53 8.06 -6.59 7.38
N LYS A 54 8.41 -7.28 8.47
CA LYS A 54 9.78 -7.71 8.79
C LYS A 54 10.16 -9.07 8.20
N ILE A 55 9.28 -9.73 7.45
CA ILE A 55 9.61 -11.00 6.79
C ILE A 55 10.87 -10.82 5.93
N ASN A 56 11.84 -11.70 6.14
CA ASN A 56 13.07 -11.73 5.36
C ASN A 56 12.91 -12.66 4.15
N THR A 57 12.25 -12.18 3.11
CA THR A 57 12.05 -12.92 1.87
C THR A 57 12.20 -12.03 0.64
N LYS A 58 12.05 -12.63 -0.55
CA LYS A 58 11.97 -11.94 -1.82
C LYS A 58 10.73 -12.44 -2.57
N ILE A 59 10.06 -11.52 -3.25
CA ILE A 59 9.10 -11.88 -4.30
C ILE A 59 9.82 -11.71 -5.62
N THR A 60 9.83 -12.76 -6.44
CA THR A 60 10.60 -12.84 -7.69
C THR A 60 12.08 -12.48 -7.47
N SER A 61 12.46 -11.23 -7.71
CA SER A 61 13.82 -10.71 -7.50
C SER A 61 13.85 -9.42 -6.67
N ILE A 62 12.71 -9.02 -6.11
CA ILE A 62 12.53 -7.79 -5.34
C ILE A 62 12.54 -8.14 -3.85
N ASN A 63 13.30 -7.38 -3.06
CA ASN A 63 13.33 -7.57 -1.61
C ASN A 63 11.96 -7.26 -1.00
N TRP A 64 11.55 -8.05 0.00
CA TRP A 64 10.25 -7.91 0.66
C TRP A 64 9.96 -6.48 1.11
N ASN A 65 10.94 -5.82 1.75
CA ASN A 65 10.81 -4.45 2.24
C ASN A 65 10.50 -3.41 1.13
N GLN A 66 10.87 -3.70 -0.12
CA GLN A 66 10.58 -2.82 -1.26
C GLN A 66 9.19 -3.07 -1.83
N VAL A 67 8.78 -4.33 -1.94
CA VAL A 67 7.51 -4.73 -2.56
C VAL A 67 6.32 -4.72 -1.59
N PHE A 68 6.56 -4.96 -0.30
CA PHE A 68 5.55 -5.04 0.75
C PHE A 68 4.50 -3.90 0.73
N PRO A 69 4.87 -2.60 0.72
CA PRO A 69 3.86 -1.54 0.70
C PRO A 69 2.97 -1.61 -0.55
N PHE A 70 3.52 -2.04 -1.69
CA PHE A 70 2.75 -2.20 -2.93
C PHE A 70 1.84 -3.42 -2.90
N LEU A 71 2.23 -4.52 -2.25
CA LEU A 71 1.34 -5.68 -2.04
C LEU A 71 0.12 -5.29 -1.20
N MET A 72 0.36 -4.59 -0.08
CA MET A 72 -0.70 -4.13 0.81
C MET A 72 -1.64 -3.16 0.08
N TRP A 73 -1.09 -2.19 -0.64
CA TRP A 73 -1.89 -1.27 -1.44
C TRP A 73 -2.69 -1.96 -2.54
N ASN A 74 -2.09 -2.97 -3.20
CA ASN A 74 -2.74 -3.72 -4.26
C ASN A 74 -3.91 -4.59 -3.75
N ILE A 75 -3.75 -5.21 -2.57
CA ILE A 75 -4.84 -5.92 -1.89
C ILE A 75 -5.99 -4.95 -1.61
N TRP A 76 -5.69 -3.80 -1.00
CA TRP A 76 -6.69 -2.78 -0.70
C TRP A 76 -7.46 -2.31 -1.95
N LEU A 77 -6.74 -1.95 -3.02
CA LEU A 77 -7.35 -1.51 -4.27
C LEU A 77 -8.22 -2.59 -4.92
N SER A 78 -7.75 -3.83 -4.96
CA SER A 78 -8.49 -4.94 -5.59
C SER A 78 -9.76 -5.26 -4.82
N ARG A 79 -9.70 -5.24 -3.48
CA ARG A 79 -10.88 -5.42 -2.63
C ARG A 79 -11.90 -4.30 -2.83
N ASN A 80 -11.46 -3.05 -2.86
CA ASN A 80 -12.36 -1.92 -3.12
C ASN A 80 -12.99 -2.00 -4.50
N HIS A 81 -12.23 -2.41 -5.52
CA HIS A 81 -12.76 -2.66 -6.85
C HIS A 81 -13.85 -3.73 -6.83
N ASN A 82 -13.59 -4.87 -6.17
CA ASN A 82 -14.57 -5.95 -6.01
C ASN A 82 -15.84 -5.48 -5.30
N TYR A 83 -15.69 -4.72 -4.21
CA TYR A 83 -16.81 -4.16 -3.46
C TYR A 83 -17.68 -3.21 -4.29
N HIS A 84 -17.08 -2.19 -4.90
CA HIS A 84 -17.82 -1.16 -5.65
C HIS A 84 -18.46 -1.69 -6.93
N ASN A 85 -17.79 -2.62 -7.62
CA ASN A 85 -18.30 -3.19 -8.87
C ASN A 85 -19.12 -4.47 -8.66
N LYS A 86 -19.28 -4.94 -7.42
CA LYS A 86 -19.99 -6.18 -7.07
C LYS A 86 -19.46 -7.40 -7.82
N VAL A 87 -18.14 -7.47 -7.97
CA VAL A 87 -17.42 -8.59 -8.61
C VAL A 87 -16.55 -9.29 -7.57
N ASN A 88 -16.11 -10.51 -7.87
CA ASN A 88 -15.21 -11.28 -7.00
C ASN A 88 -13.99 -11.77 -7.79
N LEU A 89 -13.16 -10.82 -8.23
CA LEU A 89 -11.98 -11.09 -9.03
C LEU A 89 -10.76 -11.34 -8.14
N ASP A 90 -9.93 -12.31 -8.52
CA ASP A 90 -8.65 -12.56 -7.87
C ASP A 90 -7.74 -11.33 -7.88
N ILE A 91 -6.88 -11.21 -6.87
CA ILE A 91 -5.95 -10.09 -6.70
C ILE A 91 -4.70 -10.35 -7.57
N PRO A 92 -4.38 -9.51 -8.58
CA PRO A 92 -3.24 -9.75 -9.46
C PRO A 92 -1.94 -9.24 -8.82
N ILE A 93 -0.94 -10.11 -8.61
CA ILE A 93 0.37 -9.67 -8.06
C ILE A 93 1.19 -8.82 -9.05
N SER A 94 0.99 -9.03 -10.36
CA SER A 94 1.74 -8.33 -11.41
C SER A 94 1.67 -6.81 -11.25
N LEU A 95 0.52 -6.27 -10.87
CA LEU A 95 0.34 -4.83 -10.67
C LEU A 95 1.17 -4.29 -9.50
N ALA A 96 1.30 -5.05 -8.41
CA ALA A 96 2.17 -4.68 -7.29
C ALA A 96 3.65 -4.72 -7.69
N ILE A 97 4.05 -5.75 -8.44
CA ILE A 97 5.43 -5.90 -8.96
C ILE A 97 5.78 -4.75 -9.89
N THR A 98 4.95 -4.46 -10.90
CA THR A 98 5.17 -3.37 -11.87
C THR A 98 5.34 -2.03 -11.17
N ARG A 99 4.43 -1.68 -10.25
CA ARG A 99 4.51 -0.43 -9.48
C ARG A 99 5.75 -0.35 -8.61
N THR A 100 6.17 -1.49 -8.03
CA THR A 100 7.41 -1.55 -7.24
C THR A 100 8.64 -1.30 -8.12
N LEU A 101 8.70 -1.91 -9.31
CA LEU A 101 9.81 -1.72 -10.25
C LEU A 101 9.86 -0.29 -10.78
N GLU A 102 8.72 0.29 -11.14
CA GLU A 102 8.59 1.69 -11.53
C GLU A 102 9.10 2.62 -10.43
N PHE A 103 8.68 2.40 -9.18
CA PHE A 103 9.15 3.19 -8.04
C PHE A 103 10.66 3.06 -7.82
N ILE A 104 11.21 1.85 -7.87
CA ILE A 104 12.65 1.64 -7.75
C ILE A 104 13.40 2.36 -8.87
N HIS A 105 12.90 2.28 -10.10
CA HIS A 105 13.53 2.91 -11.25
C HIS A 105 13.51 4.44 -11.17
N LEU A 106 12.35 5.03 -10.89
CA LEU A 106 12.13 6.48 -10.96
C LEU A 106 12.50 7.21 -9.67
N ALA A 107 12.27 6.61 -8.50
CA ALA A 107 12.39 7.31 -7.22
C ALA A 107 13.66 6.91 -6.43
N VAL A 108 14.18 5.70 -6.63
CA VAL A 108 15.32 5.18 -5.86
C VAL A 108 16.63 5.22 -6.65
N LYS A 109 16.59 4.90 -7.95
CA LYS A 109 17.79 4.83 -8.80
C LYS A 109 18.21 6.15 -9.42
N GLU A 110 17.31 7.14 -9.50
CA GLU A 110 17.68 8.48 -9.93
C GLU A 110 18.65 9.08 -8.89
N PRO A 111 19.91 9.35 -9.25
CA PRO A 111 20.81 10.07 -8.37
C PRO A 111 20.23 11.47 -8.27
N SER A 112 19.58 11.76 -7.14
CA SER A 112 19.09 13.09 -6.75
C SER A 112 19.46 14.18 -7.74
N ALA A 113 18.62 14.42 -8.76
CA ALA A 113 18.65 15.65 -9.53
C ALA A 113 18.18 16.85 -8.65
N ARG A 114 18.55 16.80 -7.36
CA ARG A 114 18.49 17.85 -6.36
C ARG A 114 19.89 18.45 -6.21
N GLN A 115 20.53 18.78 -7.31
CA GLN A 115 21.30 20.03 -7.36
C GLN A 115 20.38 21.14 -7.89
N ALA A 116 19.20 21.30 -7.28
CA ALA A 116 18.53 22.58 -7.33
C ALA A 116 19.21 23.45 -6.26
N HIS A 117 20.29 24.13 -6.65
CA HIS A 117 20.86 25.25 -5.92
C HIS A 117 19.87 26.42 -5.93
N THR A 118 18.71 26.24 -5.31
CA THR A 118 17.78 27.31 -4.99
C THR A 118 17.13 26.91 -3.69
N SER A 119 17.62 27.48 -2.59
CA SER A 119 16.90 27.44 -1.31
C SER A 119 15.45 27.85 -1.59
N PRO A 120 14.46 27.03 -1.21
CA PRO A 120 13.07 27.42 -1.39
C PRO A 120 12.87 28.68 -0.56
N LYS A 121 12.60 29.81 -1.23
CA LYS A 121 12.18 31.04 -0.58
C LYS A 121 10.97 30.65 0.26
N ALA A 122 11.08 30.72 1.58
CA ALA A 122 9.99 30.35 2.47
C ALA A 122 8.83 31.32 2.25
N ILE A 123 7.89 30.96 1.38
CA ILE A 123 6.65 31.69 1.20
C ILE A 123 5.82 31.38 2.45
N ARG A 124 5.89 32.28 3.43
CA ARG A 124 5.16 32.14 4.68
C ARG A 124 3.66 32.27 4.40
N TRP A 125 2.90 31.33 4.95
CA TRP A 125 1.45 31.31 4.84
C TRP A 125 0.84 32.62 5.40
N THR A 126 -0.08 33.22 4.65
CA THR A 126 -0.91 34.34 5.11
C THR A 126 -2.38 33.97 4.92
N SER A 127 -3.18 34.18 5.97
CA SER A 127 -4.62 33.92 5.93
C SER A 127 -5.30 34.91 4.99
N PRO A 128 -6.26 34.48 4.15
CA PRO A 128 -7.13 35.38 3.43
C PRO A 128 -7.93 36.25 4.41
N LYS A 129 -8.22 37.51 4.03
CA LYS A 129 -9.03 38.42 4.84
C LYS A 129 -10.50 38.00 4.91
N ILE A 130 -11.02 37.35 3.86
CA ILE A 130 -12.40 36.85 3.77
C ILE A 130 -12.39 35.57 2.91
N GLY A 131 -13.08 34.51 3.36
CA GLY A 131 -13.24 33.23 2.66
C GLY A 131 -12.29 32.10 3.11
N PHE A 132 -12.51 30.89 2.60
CA PHE A 132 -11.66 29.72 2.86
C PHE A 132 -10.65 29.52 1.73
N LYS A 133 -9.36 29.36 2.08
CA LYS A 133 -8.32 28.97 1.12
C LYS A 133 -8.03 27.47 1.29
N ILE A 134 -8.37 26.71 0.27
CA ILE A 134 -8.04 25.29 0.17
C ILE A 134 -6.78 25.21 -0.70
N ASN A 135 -5.67 24.75 -0.12
CA ASN A 135 -4.45 24.54 -0.89
C ASN A 135 -4.60 23.22 -1.67
N ILE A 136 -4.68 23.32 -3.00
CA ILE A 136 -4.57 22.17 -3.90
C ILE A 136 -3.36 22.46 -4.76
N ASP A 137 -2.37 21.57 -4.67
CA ASP A 137 -1.03 21.58 -5.28
C ASP A 137 0.13 22.25 -4.51
N GLY A 138 1.25 21.52 -4.50
CA GLY A 138 2.55 22.00 -4.06
C GLY A 138 3.14 22.81 -5.21
N SER A 139 3.08 24.13 -5.11
CA SER A 139 3.68 25.03 -6.10
C SER A 139 5.18 25.16 -5.84
N PHE A 140 5.98 24.74 -6.81
CA PHE A 140 7.37 25.17 -6.94
C PHE A 140 7.43 26.34 -7.93
N ASN A 141 8.07 27.44 -7.54
CA ASN A 141 8.39 28.52 -8.45
C ASN A 141 9.75 28.23 -9.09
N SER A 142 9.75 27.93 -10.39
CA SER A 142 10.95 27.97 -11.23
C SER A 142 11.16 29.40 -11.72
N THR A 143 12.12 30.10 -11.12
CA THR A 143 12.75 31.30 -11.69
C THR A 143 14.24 31.10 -11.71
#